data_AF-A0A821P2Z8-F1
#
_entry.id   AF-A0A821P2Z8-F1
#
_cell.length_a   1.000
_cell.length_b   1.000
_cell.length_c   1.000
_cell.angle_alpha   90.00
_cell.angle_beta   90.00
_cell.angle_gamma   90.00
#
_symmetry.space_group_name_H-M   'P 1'
#
loop_
_entity.id
_entity.type
_entity.pdbx_description
1 polymer ?
#
loop_
_entity_poly.entity_id
_entity_poly.type
_entity_poly.pdbx_seq_one_letter_code
_entity_poly.pdbx_strand_id
1 'polypeptide(L)'
;SYVSGYTGNALQLSTTCAYFQVPSLTGLGISNQAFSVAIRVKPTATSGPLAHVSSAASGVGGWCLTFLGFSSSGQVIANVWTSSNTAVSVTGPIPQTSPFWTHVVQTWSATNGLRLYINGYSYANVTSATSYAAS
;
A
#
# COMPACT_ATOMS: atom_id res chain seq x y z
N SER A 1 16.71 4.24 10.46
CA SER A 1 18.02 3.55 10.52
C SER A 1 17.90 2.19 9.84
N TYR A 2 19.00 1.52 9.50
CA TYR A 2 18.95 0.12 9.06
C TYR A 2 19.06 -0.83 10.25
N VAL A 3 18.28 -1.91 10.22
CA VAL A 3 18.27 -3.00 11.21
C VAL A 3 18.21 -4.35 10.51
N SER A 4 18.37 -5.46 11.23
CA SER A 4 18.15 -6.80 10.67
C SER A 4 16.74 -6.93 10.11
N GLY A 5 16.65 -7.25 8.82
CA GLY A 5 15.43 -7.46 8.07
C GLY A 5 14.91 -8.90 8.17
N TYR A 6 13.86 -9.20 7.39
CA TYR A 6 13.44 -10.58 7.12
C TYR A 6 14.58 -11.37 6.44
N THR A 7 15.26 -10.70 5.51
CA THR A 7 16.51 -11.11 4.88
C THR A 7 17.41 -9.87 4.80
N GLY A 8 18.68 -9.97 5.21
CA GLY A 8 19.60 -8.85 5.17
C GLY A 8 19.15 -7.67 6.05
N ASN A 9 19.01 -6.48 5.47
CA ASN A 9 18.67 -5.24 6.17
C ASN A 9 17.23 -4.79 5.89
N ALA A 10 16.61 -4.14 6.87
CA ALA A 10 15.34 -3.42 6.73
C ALA A 10 15.48 -1.97 7.19
N LEU A 11 14.67 -1.10 6.60
CA LEU A 11 14.54 0.28 7.05
C LEU A 11 13.63 0.33 8.29
N GLN A 12 14.18 0.79 9.40
CA GLN A 12 13.43 1.08 10.61
C GLN A 12 12.96 2.54 10.59
N LEU A 13 11.64 2.71 10.68
CA LEU A 13 10.95 3.99 10.86
C LEU A 13 10.46 4.05 12.32
N SER A 14 11.20 4.75 13.19
CA SER A 14 11.01 4.69 14.65
C SER A 14 10.40 5.94 15.26
N THR A 15 10.09 6.96 14.47
CA THR A 15 9.41 8.19 14.92
C THR A 15 8.07 8.32 14.22
N THR A 16 7.16 9.10 14.80
CA THR A 16 5.78 9.27 14.32
C THR A 16 5.67 9.92 12.93
N CYS A 17 6.74 10.58 12.45
CA CYS A 17 6.78 11.22 11.13
C CYS A 17 7.92 10.67 10.25
N ALA A 18 8.44 9.48 10.54
CA ALA A 18 9.48 8.86 9.72
C ALA A 18 8.89 8.28 8.43
N TYR A 19 9.41 8.70 7.29
CA TYR A 19 9.07 8.15 5.97
C TYR A 19 10.31 8.02 5.10
N PHE A 20 10.17 7.23 4.04
CA PHE A 20 11.12 7.20 2.93
C PHE A 20 10.36 7.54 1.65
N GLN A 21 10.92 8.44 0.86
CA GLN A 21 10.29 8.91 -0.36
C GLN A 21 11.01 8.35 -1.57
N VAL A 22 10.22 7.84 -2.52
CA VAL A 22 10.69 7.43 -3.85
C VAL A 22 10.07 8.38 -4.87
N PRO A 23 10.83 9.35 -5.41
CA PRO A 23 10.35 10.19 -6.49
C PRO A 23 10.32 9.42 -7.82
N SER A 24 9.70 10.02 -8.83
CA SER A 24 9.78 9.56 -10.23
C SER A 24 9.19 8.18 -10.52
N LEU A 25 8.23 7.71 -9.72
CA LEU A 25 7.38 6.57 -10.05
C LEU A 25 6.31 6.95 -11.09
N THR A 26 6.72 7.52 -12.22
CA THR A 26 5.83 8.11 -13.24
C THR A 26 4.87 7.11 -13.88
N GLY A 27 5.20 5.80 -13.88
CA GLY A 27 4.29 4.75 -14.31
C GLY A 27 3.02 4.63 -13.44
N LEU A 28 3.10 4.99 -12.15
CA LEU A 28 1.89 5.12 -11.33
C LEU A 28 1.04 6.33 -11.76
N GLY A 29 1.59 7.27 -12.53
CA GLY A 29 0.88 8.41 -13.11
C GLY A 29 0.09 8.09 -14.37
N ILE A 30 0.16 6.87 -14.90
CA ILE A 30 -0.49 6.50 -16.16
C ILE A 30 -1.83 5.82 -15.85
N SER A 31 -2.93 6.47 -16.24
CA SER A 31 -4.28 5.92 -16.08
C SER A 31 -4.38 4.52 -16.67
N ASN A 32 -5.02 3.63 -15.91
CA ASN A 32 -5.19 2.21 -16.23
C ASN A 32 -3.92 1.39 -16.48
N GLN A 33 -2.72 1.91 -16.19
CA GLN A 33 -1.51 1.08 -16.19
C GLN A 33 -1.56 0.10 -15.00
N ALA A 34 -1.43 -1.20 -15.28
CA ALA A 34 -1.37 -2.20 -14.22
C ALA A 34 -0.13 -2.00 -13.35
N PHE A 35 -0.29 -2.20 -12.03
CA PHE A 35 0.80 -2.02 -11.08
C PHE A 35 0.71 -3.02 -9.92
N SER A 36 1.82 -3.12 -9.20
CA SER A 36 1.86 -3.83 -7.92
C SER A 36 2.72 -3.07 -6.91
N VAL A 37 2.37 -3.22 -5.64
CA VAL A 37 3.16 -2.73 -4.51
C VAL A 37 3.37 -3.92 -3.58
N ALA A 38 4.63 -4.28 -3.33
CA ALA A 38 5.00 -5.39 -2.46
C ALA A 38 5.93 -4.90 -1.35
N ILE A 39 5.60 -5.17 -0.10
CA ILE A 39 6.40 -4.78 1.06
C ILE A 39 6.36 -5.87 2.14
N ARG A 40 7.51 -6.14 2.76
CA ARG A 40 7.58 -6.90 4.01
C ARG A 40 7.61 -5.93 5.17
N VAL A 41 6.69 -6.10 6.11
CA VAL A 41 6.54 -5.21 7.27
C VAL A 41 6.63 -6.00 8.57
N LYS A 42 7.19 -5.36 9.60
CA LYS A 42 7.23 -5.85 10.98
C LYS A 42 6.73 -4.72 11.89
N PRO A 43 5.42 -4.47 11.93
CA PRO A 43 4.85 -3.33 12.64
C PRO A 43 4.98 -3.51 14.16
N THR A 44 5.25 -2.43 14.89
CA THR A 44 5.08 -2.39 16.36
C THR A 44 3.62 -2.05 16.74
N ALA A 45 2.90 -1.38 15.85
CA ALA A 45 1.47 -1.10 15.93
C ALA A 45 0.85 -1.18 14.53
N THR A 46 -0.40 -1.61 14.44
CA THR A 46 -1.16 -1.73 13.18
C THR A 46 -1.96 -0.45 12.91
N SER A 47 -1.27 0.63 12.57
CA SER A 47 -1.88 1.94 12.30
C SER A 47 -1.11 2.71 11.23
N GLY A 48 -1.81 3.54 10.46
CA GLY A 48 -1.23 4.44 9.47
C GLY A 48 -0.93 3.82 8.10
N PRO A 49 -0.35 4.61 7.18
CA PRO A 49 -0.01 4.16 5.84
C PRO A 49 1.27 3.31 5.84
N LEU A 50 1.29 2.29 4.97
CA LEU A 50 2.49 1.54 4.60
C LEU A 50 3.08 2.05 3.28
N ALA A 51 2.21 2.39 2.33
CA ALA A 51 2.57 3.01 1.06
C ALA A 51 1.54 4.10 0.72
N HIS A 52 2.01 5.34 0.63
CA HIS A 52 1.22 6.50 0.28
C HIS A 52 1.70 7.04 -1.07
N VAL A 53 0.78 7.28 -2.00
CA VAL A 53 1.06 7.82 -3.32
C VAL A 53 0.46 9.21 -3.41
N SER A 54 1.22 10.16 -3.96
CA SER A 54 0.76 11.53 -4.12
C SER A 54 1.34 12.15 -5.39
N SER A 55 0.58 13.06 -6.00
CA SER A 55 1.07 13.94 -7.07
C SER A 55 2.03 15.02 -6.57
N ALA A 56 2.03 15.35 -5.28
CA ALA A 56 2.88 16.37 -4.69
C ALA A 56 4.08 15.74 -3.95
N ALA A 57 5.25 16.35 -4.09
CA ALA A 57 6.47 15.88 -3.42
C ALA A 57 6.36 15.89 -1.88
N SER A 58 5.60 16.81 -1.31
CA SER A 58 5.35 16.87 0.14
C SER A 58 4.27 15.90 0.62
N GLY A 59 3.55 15.24 -0.29
CA GLY A 59 2.31 14.55 0.03
C GLY A 59 1.17 15.48 0.46
N VAL A 60 1.34 16.80 0.32
CA VAL A 60 0.38 17.84 0.71
C VAL A 60 -0.04 18.64 -0.52
N GLY A 61 -1.35 18.73 -0.75
CA GLY A 61 -1.92 19.34 -1.95
C GLY A 61 -1.92 18.38 -3.15
N GLY A 62 -2.87 18.58 -4.07
CA GLY A 62 -3.11 17.63 -5.17
C GLY A 62 -3.74 16.31 -4.71
N TRP A 63 -3.78 15.31 -5.59
CA TRP A 63 -4.34 14.01 -5.24
C TRP A 63 -3.33 13.17 -4.45
N CYS A 64 -3.84 12.45 -3.46
CA CYS A 64 -3.07 11.51 -2.69
C CYS A 64 -3.95 10.38 -2.16
N LEU A 65 -3.35 9.19 -2.05
CA LEU A 65 -4.05 8.01 -1.56
C LEU A 65 -3.07 7.07 -0.84
N THR A 66 -3.51 6.55 0.29
CA THR A 66 -2.86 5.40 0.92
C THR A 66 -3.16 4.17 0.08
N PHE A 67 -2.20 3.67 -0.69
CA PHE A 67 -2.37 2.43 -1.46
C PHE A 67 -2.39 1.24 -0.51
N LEU A 68 -1.37 1.09 0.35
CA LEU A 68 -1.33 0.08 1.40
C LEU A 68 -1.29 0.76 2.77
N GLY A 69 -2.02 0.24 3.73
CA GLY A 69 -2.02 0.78 5.09
C GLY A 69 -2.76 -0.12 6.07
N PHE A 70 -3.12 0.47 7.21
CA PHE A 70 -3.99 -0.15 8.20
C PHE A 70 -5.33 0.58 8.30
N SER A 71 -6.42 -0.16 8.48
CA SER A 71 -7.71 0.39 8.89
C SER A 71 -7.67 0.89 10.34
N SER A 72 -8.74 1.56 10.78
CA SER A 72 -8.93 1.93 12.20
C SER A 72 -8.98 0.72 13.14
N SER A 73 -9.35 -0.45 12.62
CA SER A 73 -9.34 -1.74 13.32
C SER A 73 -8.00 -2.47 13.25
N GLY A 74 -6.98 -1.90 12.58
CA GLY A 74 -5.65 -2.50 12.44
C GLY A 74 -5.54 -3.58 11.35
N GLN A 75 -6.57 -3.77 10.53
CA GLN A 75 -6.52 -4.69 9.39
C GLN A 75 -5.69 -4.08 8.28
N VAL A 76 -4.93 -4.90 7.55
CA VAL A 76 -4.26 -4.44 6.33
C VAL A 76 -5.33 -4.00 5.33
N ILE A 77 -5.18 -2.83 4.73
CA ILE A 77 -6.02 -2.37 3.64
C ILE A 77 -5.20 -2.13 2.39
N ALA A 78 -5.79 -2.43 1.24
CA ALA A 78 -5.31 -2.00 -0.06
C ALA A 78 -6.37 -1.11 -0.71
N ASN A 79 -5.96 0.00 -1.32
CA ASN A 79 -6.85 0.95 -1.98
C ASN A 79 -6.36 1.28 -3.40
N VAL A 80 -7.30 1.64 -4.26
CA VAL A 80 -7.03 2.20 -5.59
C VAL A 80 -8.00 3.35 -5.88
N TRP A 81 -7.53 4.40 -6.55
CA TRP A 81 -8.37 5.51 -6.98
C TRP A 81 -8.97 5.20 -8.35
N THR A 82 -10.29 5.15 -8.43
CA THR A 82 -10.97 4.90 -9.71
C THR A 82 -11.16 6.17 -10.51
N SER A 83 -11.45 6.05 -11.81
CA SER A 83 -11.73 7.22 -12.66
C SER A 83 -13.01 7.97 -12.30
N SER A 84 -13.87 7.40 -11.44
CA SER A 84 -15.03 8.10 -10.85
C SER A 84 -14.67 8.96 -9.64
N ASN A 85 -13.39 9.18 -9.37
CA ASN A 85 -12.90 9.93 -8.22
C ASN A 85 -13.32 9.32 -6.87
N THR A 86 -13.44 7.99 -6.83
CA THR A 86 -13.77 7.22 -5.64
C THR A 86 -12.69 6.19 -5.35
N ALA A 87 -12.32 6.06 -4.08
CA ALA A 87 -11.43 4.98 -3.64
C ALA A 87 -12.22 3.68 -3.54
N VAL A 88 -11.65 2.61 -4.09
CA VAL A 88 -12.10 1.24 -3.85
C VAL A 88 -11.08 0.53 -2.98
N SER A 89 -11.55 -0.22 -2.00
CA SER A 89 -10.74 -0.85 -0.97
C SER A 89 -10.97 -2.35 -0.88
N VAL A 90 -9.94 -3.09 -0.47
CA VAL A 90 -10.08 -4.45 0.05
C VAL A 90 -9.42 -4.53 1.42
N THR A 91 -10.01 -5.33 2.30
CA THR A 91 -9.56 -5.46 3.69
C THR A 91 -9.01 -6.85 3.95
N GLY A 92 -7.85 -6.88 4.57
CA GLY A 92 -7.10 -8.06 4.95
C GLY A 92 -7.30 -8.46 6.42
N PRO A 93 -6.42 -9.33 6.93
CA PRO A 93 -6.37 -9.66 8.35
C PRO A 93 -5.71 -8.54 9.16
N ILE A 94 -5.84 -8.62 10.48
CA ILE A 94 -4.95 -7.90 11.40
C ILE A 94 -3.63 -8.70 11.45
N PRO A 95 -2.50 -8.14 10.99
CA PRO A 95 -1.24 -8.87 11.03
C PRO A 95 -0.69 -8.93 12.45
N GLN A 96 0.11 -9.97 12.73
CA GLN A 96 0.87 -10.02 13.96
C GLN A 96 1.91 -8.88 13.98
N THR A 97 2.11 -8.28 15.15
CA THR A 97 3.13 -7.25 15.36
C THR A 97 4.51 -7.88 15.62
N SER A 98 5.53 -7.05 15.85
CA SER A 98 6.89 -7.50 16.17
C SER A 98 6.89 -8.63 17.22
N PRO A 99 7.62 -9.75 16.97
CA PRO A 99 8.73 -9.89 16.03
C PRO A 99 8.34 -10.43 14.63
N PHE A 100 7.07 -10.59 14.32
CA PHE A 100 6.63 -11.29 13.12
C PHE A 100 6.67 -10.41 11.86
N TRP A 101 7.25 -10.96 10.79
CA TRP A 101 7.24 -10.33 9.47
C TRP A 101 6.01 -10.77 8.68
N THR A 102 5.32 -9.80 8.08
CA THR A 102 4.21 -10.04 7.15
C THR A 102 4.59 -9.53 5.76
N HIS A 103 4.44 -10.36 4.74
CA HIS A 103 4.56 -9.95 3.34
C HIS A 103 3.19 -9.48 2.84
N VAL A 104 3.08 -8.21 2.49
CA VAL A 104 1.85 -7.58 2.00
C VAL A 104 2.04 -7.20 0.55
N VAL A 105 1.14 -7.65 -0.33
CA VAL A 105 1.18 -7.31 -1.75
C VAL A 105 -0.17 -6.82 -2.22
N GLN A 106 -0.18 -5.65 -2.85
CA GLN A 106 -1.29 -5.15 -3.64
C GLN A 106 -0.98 -5.34 -5.12
N THR A 107 -1.97 -5.79 -5.90
CA THR A 107 -1.94 -5.73 -7.36
C THR A 107 -3.20 -5.07 -7.87
N TRP A 108 -3.10 -4.29 -8.95
CA TRP A 108 -4.24 -3.76 -9.66
C TRP A 108 -4.06 -3.86 -11.18
N SER A 109 -5.16 -4.17 -11.88
CA SER A 109 -5.28 -4.01 -13.33
C SER A 109 -6.76 -3.83 -13.70
N ALA A 110 -7.03 -3.19 -14.83
CA ALA A 110 -8.41 -3.01 -15.31
C ALA A 110 -9.17 -4.35 -15.47
N THR A 111 -8.47 -5.43 -15.84
CA THR A 111 -9.07 -6.76 -16.06
C THR A 111 -9.28 -7.55 -14.77
N ASN A 112 -8.35 -7.48 -13.82
CA ASN A 112 -8.38 -8.34 -12.62
C ASN A 112 -8.87 -7.63 -11.36
N GLY A 113 -9.10 -6.32 -11.44
CA GLY A 113 -9.44 -5.47 -10.31
C GLY A 113 -8.31 -5.35 -9.29
N LEU A 114 -8.67 -4.87 -8.10
CA LEU A 114 -7.77 -4.74 -6.97
C LEU A 114 -7.69 -6.07 -6.20
N ARG A 115 -6.48 -6.50 -5.86
CA ARG A 115 -6.23 -7.73 -5.07
C ARG A 115 -5.19 -7.48 -3.98
N LEU A 116 -5.42 -8.13 -2.84
CA LEU A 116 -4.53 -8.15 -1.68
C LEU A 116 -4.05 -9.58 -1.42
N TYR A 117 -2.74 -9.72 -1.26
CA TYR A 117 -2.10 -10.97 -0.88
C TYR A 117 -1.35 -10.79 0.44
N ILE A 118 -1.43 -11.79 1.31
CA ILE A 118 -0.76 -11.83 2.61
C ILE A 118 0.07 -13.10 2.68
N ASN A 119 1.38 -12.96 2.93
CA ASN A 119 2.34 -14.07 3.00
C ASN A 119 2.30 -14.99 1.77
N GLY A 120 2.05 -14.42 0.58
CA GLY A 120 1.99 -15.15 -0.69
C GLY A 120 0.62 -15.74 -1.04
N TYR A 121 -0.36 -15.67 -0.14
CA TYR A 121 -1.72 -16.18 -0.39
C TYR A 121 -2.66 -15.04 -0.79
N SER A 122 -3.54 -15.27 -1.77
CA SER A 122 -4.61 -14.33 -2.10
C SER A 122 -5.59 -14.26 -0.93
N TYR A 123 -5.83 -13.06 -0.41
CA TYR A 123 -6.64 -12.86 0.78
C TYR A 123 -7.98 -12.19 0.45
N ALA A 124 -7.94 -11.11 -0.33
CA ALA A 124 -9.14 -10.37 -0.71
C ALA A 124 -8.99 -9.78 -2.12
N ASN A 125 -10.12 -9.59 -2.79
CA ASN A 125 -10.18 -8.96 -4.11
C ASN A 125 -11.48 -8.19 -4.30
N VAL A 126 -11.46 -7.25 -5.25
CA VAL A 126 -12.63 -6.56 -5.75
C VAL A 126 -12.46 -6.36 -7.25
N THR A 127 -13.31 -7.05 -8.01
CA THR A 127 -13.25 -7.08 -9.47
C THR A 127 -13.93 -5.87 -10.12
N SER A 128 -14.78 -5.15 -9.39
CA SER A 128 -15.45 -3.95 -9.88
C SER A 128 -14.54 -2.73 -10.00
N ALA A 129 -13.31 -2.77 -9.45
CA ALA A 129 -12.31 -1.73 -9.63
C ALA A 129 -11.67 -1.80 -11.03
N THR A 130 -12.46 -1.57 -12.08
CA THR A 130 -12.08 -1.74 -13.49
C THR A 130 -11.35 -0.54 -14.10
N SER A 131 -11.21 0.56 -13.35
CA SER A 131 -10.52 1.76 -13.79
C SER A 131 -9.59 2.30 -12.70
N TYR A 132 -8.53 2.98 -13.14
CA TYR A 132 -7.57 3.72 -12.32
C TYR A 132 -7.33 5.09 -12.93
N ALA A 133 -7.37 6.14 -12.09
CA ALA A 133 -7.02 7.50 -12.49
C ALA A 133 -5.89 8.06 -11.63
N ALA A 134 -4.98 8.76 -12.28
CA ALA A 134 -3.79 9.37 -11.69
C ALA A 134 -3.72 10.88 -12.02
N SER A 135 -4.82 11.60 -11.80
CA SER A 135 -5.00 13.02 -12.16
C SER A 135 -5.53 13.82 -11.00
#